data_AF-A0A958J249-F1
#
_entry.id   AF-A0A958J249-F1
#
_cell.length_a   1.000
_cell.length_b   1.000
_cell.length_c   1.000
_cell.angle_alpha   90.00
_cell.angle_beta   90.00
_cell.angle_gamma   90.00
#
_symmetry.space_group_name_H-M   'P 1'
#
loop_
_entity.id
_entity.type
_entity.pdbx_description
1 polymer ?
#
loop_
_entity_poly.entity_id
_entity_poly.type
_entity_poly.pdbx_seq_one_letter_code
_entity_poly.pdbx_strand_id
1 'polypeptide(L)'
;TATDKLKWIGIYGLIALIVGYSLDSITPIIKRISTSSFVLASGGWALLALAFFYWFIDIKKISQWTTFLIIVGMNPLFIYLFAEAGGGDWLYSIVMPFTNGLFGWSGIAISNLVTSAVVWGLLWYICYWLYKRRIFFYFLRIRLT
;
A
#
# COMPACT_ATOMS: atom_id res chain seq x y z
N THR A 1 -4.47 4.05 29.25
CA THR A 1 -3.11 4.31 28.71
C THR A 1 -3.08 4.00 27.21
N ALA A 2 -2.12 4.49 26.43
CA ALA A 2 -2.03 4.24 24.98
C ALA A 2 -2.04 2.74 24.63
N THR A 3 -1.43 1.92 25.48
CA THR A 3 -1.40 0.46 25.38
C THR A 3 -2.78 -0.19 25.57
N ASP A 4 -3.66 0.39 26.38
CA ASP A 4 -5.01 -0.17 26.59
C ASP A 4 -5.87 0.02 25.33
N LYS A 5 -5.77 1.19 24.67
CA LYS A 5 -6.49 1.45 23.41
C LYS A 5 -6.05 0.49 22.31
N LEU A 6 -4.73 0.23 22.21
CA LEU A 6 -4.17 -0.74 21.27
C LEU A 6 -4.75 -2.15 21.50
N LYS A 7 -4.81 -2.60 22.75
CA LYS A 7 -5.38 -3.92 23.09
C LYS A 7 -6.84 -4.03 22.62
N TRP A 8 -7.65 -3.01 22.88
CA TRP A 8 -9.04 -2.99 22.45
C TRP A 8 -9.18 -3.05 20.93
N ILE A 9 -8.42 -2.23 20.18
CA ILE A 9 -8.46 -2.24 18.71
C ILE A 9 -8.05 -3.62 18.16
N GLY A 10 -7.01 -4.23 18.74
CA GLY A 10 -6.57 -5.58 18.36
C GLY A 10 -7.65 -6.63 18.61
N ILE A 11 -8.29 -6.60 19.79
CA ILE A 11 -9.37 -7.53 20.16
C ILE A 11 -10.57 -7.36 19.21
N TYR A 12 -11.03 -6.14 18.98
CA TYR A 12 -12.15 -5.88 18.07
C TYR A 12 -11.83 -6.29 16.62
N GLY A 13 -10.59 -6.07 16.16
CA GLY A 13 -10.15 -6.54 14.84
C GLY A 13 -10.18 -8.06 14.72
N LEU A 14 -9.75 -8.77 15.77
CA LEU A 14 -9.74 -10.24 15.80
C LEU A 14 -11.15 -10.82 15.86
N ILE A 15 -12.04 -10.22 16.66
CA ILE A 15 -13.47 -10.57 16.71
C ILE A 15 -14.11 -10.34 15.34
N ALA A 16 -13.85 -9.20 14.70
CA ALA A 16 -14.39 -8.90 13.37
C ALA A 16 -13.93 -9.91 12.31
N LEU A 17 -12.68 -10.39 12.38
CA LEU A 17 -12.20 -11.46 11.51
C LEU A 17 -12.89 -12.79 11.77
N ILE A 18 -12.99 -13.21 13.03
CA ILE A 18 -13.64 -14.48 13.39
C ILE A 18 -15.09 -14.45 12.90
N VAL A 19 -15.83 -13.38 13.19
CA VAL A 19 -17.22 -13.21 12.74
C VAL A 19 -17.30 -13.16 11.21
N GLY A 20 -16.41 -12.40 10.54
CA GLY A 20 -16.39 -12.29 9.09
C GLY A 20 -16.15 -13.62 8.36
N TYR A 21 -15.26 -14.46 8.89
CA TYR A 21 -15.01 -15.81 8.35
C TYR A 21 -16.07 -16.83 8.76
N SER A 22 -16.65 -16.72 9.97
CA SER A 22 -17.78 -17.59 10.37
C SER A 22 -19.04 -17.33 9.54
N LEU A 23 -19.24 -16.08 9.09
CA LEU A 23 -20.37 -15.74 8.21
C LEU A 23 -20.17 -16.22 6.76
N ASP A 24 -19.00 -16.74 6.39
CA ASP A 24 -18.75 -17.30 5.05
C ASP A 24 -19.72 -18.45 4.71
N SER A 25 -20.16 -19.21 5.72
CA SER A 25 -21.14 -20.29 5.54
C SER A 25 -22.56 -19.80 5.18
N ILE A 26 -22.89 -18.53 5.46
CA ILE A 26 -24.23 -17.96 5.20
C ILE A 26 -24.18 -17.04 4.00
N THR A 27 -23.20 -16.14 3.96
CA THR A 27 -22.94 -15.21 2.86
C THR A 27 -21.52 -15.41 2.38
N PRO A 28 -21.30 -15.98 1.18
CA PRO A 28 -19.95 -16.22 0.68
C PRO A 28 -19.18 -14.91 0.55
N ILE A 29 -17.88 -14.97 0.80
CA ILE A 29 -16.99 -13.82 0.68
C ILE A 29 -16.79 -13.48 -0.81
N ILE A 30 -17.59 -12.54 -1.32
CA ILE A 30 -17.50 -12.06 -2.71
C ILE A 30 -17.06 -10.59 -2.72
N LYS A 31 -15.80 -10.37 -3.12
CA LYS A 31 -15.20 -9.03 -3.23
C LYS A 31 -15.98 -8.08 -4.14
N ARG A 32 -16.61 -8.60 -5.20
CA ARG A 32 -17.28 -7.79 -6.23
C ARG A 32 -18.53 -7.07 -5.73
N ILE A 33 -19.28 -7.68 -4.81
CA ILE A 33 -20.53 -7.13 -4.27
C ILE A 33 -20.40 -6.64 -2.82
N SER A 34 -19.17 -6.66 -2.27
CA SER A 34 -18.89 -6.26 -0.89
C SER A 34 -19.88 -6.87 0.12
N THR A 35 -20.01 -8.20 0.12
CA THR A 35 -20.90 -8.89 1.09
C THR A 35 -20.52 -8.54 2.53
N SER A 36 -21.49 -8.61 3.45
CA SER A 36 -21.27 -8.34 4.88
C SER A 36 -20.10 -9.14 5.46
N SER A 37 -19.94 -10.43 5.09
CA SER A 37 -18.79 -11.25 5.45
C SER A 37 -17.47 -10.65 4.97
N PHE A 38 -17.41 -10.17 3.72
CA PHE A 38 -16.22 -9.54 3.15
C PHE A 38 -15.89 -8.20 3.82
N VAL A 39 -16.90 -7.38 4.11
CA VAL A 39 -16.72 -6.09 4.81
C VAL A 39 -16.18 -6.30 6.22
N LEU A 40 -16.70 -7.29 6.95
CA LEU A 40 -16.21 -7.64 8.29
C LEU A 40 -14.79 -8.21 8.25
N ALA A 41 -14.50 -9.10 7.30
CA ALA A 41 -13.17 -9.67 7.14
C ALA A 41 -12.13 -8.61 6.76
N SER A 42 -12.41 -7.78 5.75
CA SER A 42 -11.51 -6.70 5.32
C SER A 42 -11.35 -5.61 6.38
N GLY A 43 -12.43 -5.24 7.07
CA GLY A 43 -12.40 -4.31 8.20
C GLY A 43 -11.60 -4.86 9.38
N GLY A 44 -11.71 -6.15 9.69
CA GLY A 44 -10.90 -6.82 10.71
C GLY A 44 -9.40 -6.77 10.37
N TRP A 45 -9.02 -7.08 9.13
CA TRP A 45 -7.65 -6.91 8.65
C TRP A 45 -7.16 -5.47 8.73
N ALA A 46 -8.01 -4.49 8.40
CA ALA A 46 -7.69 -3.07 8.51
C ALA A 46 -7.44 -2.63 9.96
N LEU A 47 -8.25 -3.11 10.92
CA LEU A 47 -8.07 -2.83 12.35
C LEU A 47 -6.78 -3.44 12.90
N LEU A 48 -6.45 -4.68 12.49
CA LEU A 48 -5.18 -5.30 12.89
C LEU A 48 -3.97 -4.57 12.30
N ALA A 49 -4.05 -4.15 11.03
CA ALA A 49 -3.01 -3.33 10.41
C ALA A 49 -2.85 -1.99 11.15
N LEU A 50 -3.96 -1.33 11.52
CA LEU A 50 -3.95 -0.10 12.32
C LEU A 50 -3.29 -0.34 13.69
N ALA A 51 -3.65 -1.42 14.39
CA ALA A 51 -3.03 -1.79 15.66
C ALA A 51 -1.52 -2.02 15.52
N PHE A 52 -1.10 -2.73 14.46
CA PHE A 52 0.31 -2.97 14.17
C PHE A 52 1.07 -1.66 13.93
N PHE A 53 0.57 -0.77 13.08
CA PHE A 53 1.21 0.53 12.83
C PHE A 53 1.21 1.44 14.06
N TYR A 54 0.14 1.42 14.86
CA TYR A 54 0.07 2.15 16.12
C TYR A 54 1.16 1.68 17.09
N TRP A 55 1.32 0.37 17.27
CA TRP A 55 2.39 -0.18 18.08
C TRP A 55 3.79 0.17 17.54
N PHE A 56 3.97 0.09 16.22
CA PHE A 56 5.25 0.34 15.58
C PHE A 56 5.69 1.82 15.68
N ILE A 57 4.76 2.76 15.53
CA ILE A 57 5.04 4.20 15.53
C ILE A 57 5.06 4.76 16.95
N ASP A 58 4.02 4.54 17.75
CA ASP A 58 3.87 5.21 19.05
C ASP A 58 4.69 4.55 20.16
N ILE A 59 4.77 3.22 20.18
CA ILE A 59 5.46 2.48 21.26
C ILE A 59 6.94 2.32 20.92
N LYS A 60 7.26 1.87 19.70
CA LYS A 60 8.65 1.68 19.27
C LYS A 60 9.37 2.97 18.88
N LYS A 61 8.65 4.07 18.59
CA LYS A 61 9.21 5.39 18.22
C LYS A 61 10.26 5.35 17.09
N ILE A 62 10.19 4.35 16.21
CA ILE A 62 11.11 4.23 15.06
C ILE A 62 10.57 5.12 13.94
N SER A 63 10.83 6.43 14.03
CA SER A 63 10.28 7.43 13.09
C SER A 63 10.95 7.43 11.72
N GLN A 64 12.20 6.96 11.62
CA GLN A 64 12.99 7.04 10.38
C GLN A 64 12.41 6.17 9.27
N TRP A 65 12.08 4.92 9.57
CA TRP A 65 11.46 3.99 8.61
C TRP A 65 10.02 4.36 8.26
N THR A 66 9.27 4.96 9.19
CA THR A 66 7.90 5.43 8.93
C THR A 66 7.86 6.49 7.84
N THR A 67 8.90 7.32 7.71
CA THR A 67 8.99 8.35 6.68
C THR A 67 8.91 7.76 5.27
N PHE A 68 9.55 6.61 5.02
CA PHE A 68 9.49 5.89 3.74
C PHE A 68 8.06 5.50 3.36
N LEU A 69 7.30 4.97 4.34
CA LEU A 69 5.89 4.58 4.18
C LEU A 69 4.97 5.80 4.01
N ILE A 70 5.22 6.88 4.75
CA ILE A 70 4.47 8.13 4.66
C ILE A 70 4.59 8.76 3.27
N ILE A 71 5.78 8.74 2.66
CA ILE A 71 6.00 9.31 1.31
C ILE A 71 5.07 8.68 0.27
N VAL A 72 4.95 7.35 0.27
CA VAL A 72 4.05 6.62 -0.64
C VAL A 72 2.59 6.81 -0.21
N GLY A 73 2.32 6.73 1.09
CA GLY A 73 0.97 6.83 1.66
C GLY A 73 0.32 8.22 1.56
N MET A 74 1.09 9.28 1.34
CA MET A 74 0.55 10.64 1.16
C MET A 74 0.07 10.94 -0.26
N ASN A 75 0.42 10.12 -1.25
CA ASN A 75 -0.03 10.27 -2.64
C ASN A 75 -0.62 8.97 -3.25
N PRO A 76 -1.55 8.28 -2.56
CA PRO A 76 -2.07 7.00 -3.00
C PRO A 76 -2.92 7.11 -4.27
N LEU A 77 -3.57 8.26 -4.48
CA LEU A 77 -4.38 8.51 -5.68
C LEU A 77 -3.51 8.69 -6.92
N PHE A 78 -2.37 9.37 -6.79
CA PHE A 78 -1.42 9.53 -7.89
C PHE A 78 -0.83 8.18 -8.32
N ILE A 79 -0.33 7.38 -7.37
CA ILE A 79 0.27 6.08 -7.69
C ILE A 79 -0.76 5.14 -8.31
N TYR A 80 -2.02 5.19 -7.86
CA TYR A 80 -3.12 4.42 -8.45
C TYR A 80 -3.38 4.82 -9.90
N LEU A 81 -3.58 6.12 -10.16
CA LEU A 81 -3.82 6.62 -11.52
C LEU A 81 -2.63 6.39 -12.45
N PHE A 82 -1.41 6.53 -11.93
CA PHE A 82 -0.18 6.30 -12.69
C PHE A 82 -0.03 4.83 -13.08
N ALA A 83 -0.33 3.91 -12.17
CA ALA A 83 -0.34 2.48 -12.47
C ALA A 83 -1.41 2.12 -13.52
N GLU A 84 -2.63 2.62 -13.35
CA GLU A 84 -3.74 2.35 -14.28
C GLU A 84 -3.52 2.97 -15.67
N ALA A 85 -2.85 4.12 -15.74
CA ALA A 85 -2.47 4.76 -17.00
C ALA A 85 -1.34 4.05 -17.75
N GLY A 86 -0.81 2.93 -17.23
CA GLY A 86 0.31 2.20 -17.83
C GLY A 86 1.68 2.80 -17.52
N GLY A 87 1.79 3.70 -16.54
CA GLY A 87 3.06 4.31 -16.13
C GLY A 87 4.07 3.29 -15.58
N GLY A 88 3.60 2.21 -14.96
CA GLY A 88 4.44 1.10 -14.50
C GLY A 88 5.09 0.34 -15.66
N ASP A 89 4.30 -0.03 -16.67
CA ASP A 89 4.81 -0.70 -17.89
C ASP A 89 5.73 0.22 -18.69
N TRP A 90 5.40 1.52 -18.78
CA TRP A 90 6.24 2.51 -19.43
C TRP A 90 7.63 2.61 -18.77
N LEU A 91 7.68 2.69 -17.43
CA LEU A 91 8.96 2.67 -16.70
C LEU A 91 9.71 1.35 -16.92
N TYR A 92 9.00 0.23 -16.91
CA TYR A 92 9.60 -1.08 -17.16
C TYR A 92 10.23 -1.15 -18.56
N SER A 93 9.54 -0.71 -19.61
CA SER A 93 10.06 -0.69 -20.98
C SER A 93 11.28 0.22 -21.14
N ILE A 94 11.36 1.32 -20.40
CA ILE A 94 12.54 2.20 -20.41
C ILE A 94 13.71 1.53 -19.71
N VAL A 95 13.49 0.90 -18.55
CA VAL A 95 14.54 0.32 -17.70
C VAL A 95 15.07 -1.00 -18.26
N MET A 96 14.20 -1.83 -18.85
CA MET A 96 14.53 -3.15 -19.38
C MET A 96 15.76 -3.18 -20.30
N PRO A 97 15.92 -2.31 -21.32
CA PRO A 97 17.11 -2.31 -22.17
C PRO A 97 18.39 -1.93 -21.41
N PHE A 98 18.32 -1.01 -20.45
CA PHE A 98 19.49 -0.64 -19.63
C PHE A 98 19.90 -1.79 -18.70
N THR A 99 18.93 -2.43 -18.04
CA THR A 99 19.23 -3.55 -17.14
C THR A 99 19.70 -4.77 -17.90
N ASN A 100 19.09 -5.11 -19.04
CA ASN A 100 19.57 -6.22 -19.88
C ASN A 100 20.94 -5.93 -20.51
N GLY A 101 21.23 -4.67 -20.86
CA GLY A 101 22.56 -4.28 -21.32
C GLY A 101 23.65 -4.44 -20.26
N LEU A 102 23.34 -4.14 -18.99
CA LEU A 102 24.29 -4.19 -17.88
C LEU A 102 24.32 -5.52 -17.11
N PHE A 103 23.24 -6.30 -17.13
CA PHE A 103 23.08 -7.53 -16.35
C PHE A 103 22.61 -8.72 -17.18
N GLY A 104 22.55 -8.61 -18.51
CA GLY A 104 22.18 -9.71 -19.40
C GLY A 104 23.12 -10.91 -19.30
N TRP A 105 24.39 -10.69 -18.93
CA TRP A 105 25.36 -11.76 -18.64
C TRP A 105 25.06 -12.54 -17.35
N SER A 106 24.23 -12.01 -16.45
CA SER A 106 23.98 -12.58 -15.12
C SER A 106 22.83 -13.60 -15.14
N GLY A 107 22.18 -13.83 -16.29
CA GLY A 107 21.04 -14.71 -16.43
C GLY A 107 19.68 -13.99 -16.35
N ILE A 108 18.72 -14.52 -17.10
CA ILE A 108 17.39 -13.92 -17.33
C ILE A 108 16.61 -13.69 -16.03
N ALA A 109 16.74 -14.57 -15.05
CA ALA A 109 16.05 -14.42 -13.76
C ALA A 109 16.57 -13.21 -12.97
N ILE A 110 17.89 -12.99 -12.96
CA ILE A 110 18.52 -11.91 -12.21
C ILE A 110 18.24 -10.57 -12.92
N SER A 111 18.31 -10.52 -14.25
CA SER A 111 17.99 -9.29 -14.98
C SER A 111 16.54 -8.84 -14.77
N ASN A 112 15.58 -9.78 -14.73
CA ASN A 112 14.17 -9.47 -14.46
C ASN A 112 13.93 -9.00 -13.02
N LEU A 113 14.62 -9.60 -12.04
CA LEU A 113 14.55 -9.16 -10.65
C LEU A 113 15.13 -7.76 -10.46
N VAL A 114 16.30 -7.49 -11.06
CA VAL A 114 16.93 -6.16 -11.03
C VAL A 114 16.04 -5.13 -11.70
N THR A 115 15.44 -5.46 -12.86
CA THR A 115 14.54 -4.54 -13.56
C THR A 115 13.33 -4.19 -12.69
N SER A 116 12.69 -5.19 -12.09
CA SER A 116 11.57 -4.98 -11.17
C SER A 116 11.96 -4.13 -9.95
N ALA A 117 13.13 -4.37 -9.36
CA ALA A 117 13.64 -3.61 -8.23
C ALA A 117 13.94 -2.14 -8.59
N VAL A 118 14.51 -1.90 -9.77
CA VAL A 118 14.79 -0.55 -10.27
C VAL A 118 13.49 0.20 -10.57
N VAL A 119 12.51 -0.45 -11.22
CA VAL A 119 11.20 0.16 -11.47
C VAL A 119 10.50 0.52 -10.16
N TRP A 120 10.53 -0.38 -9.17
CA TRP A 120 10.01 -0.09 -7.84
C TRP A 120 10.70 1.10 -7.17
N GLY A 121 12.04 1.16 -7.25
CA GLY A 121 12.82 2.30 -6.75
C GLY A 121 12.51 3.61 -7.47
N LEU A 122 12.30 3.59 -8.79
CA LEU A 122 11.92 4.75 -9.58
C LEU A 122 10.51 5.24 -9.23
N LEU A 123 9.53 4.34 -9.09
CA LEU A 123 8.19 4.67 -8.63
C LEU A 123 8.24 5.34 -7.25
N TRP A 124 9.04 4.79 -6.34
CA TRP A 124 9.25 5.40 -5.04
C TRP A 124 9.91 6.78 -5.13
N TYR A 125 10.92 6.94 -5.99
CA TYR A 125 11.58 8.22 -6.23
C TYR A 125 10.62 9.28 -6.78
N ILE A 126 9.71 8.90 -7.69
CA ILE A 126 8.65 9.78 -8.20
C ILE A 126 7.74 10.22 -7.05
N CYS A 127 7.31 9.29 -6.18
CA CYS A 127 6.52 9.63 -4.99
C CYS A 127 7.28 10.57 -4.04
N TYR A 128 8.59 10.35 -3.84
CA TYR A 128 9.43 11.22 -3.03
C TYR A 128 9.56 12.62 -3.62
N TRP A 129 9.75 12.72 -4.94
CA TRP A 129 9.80 13.99 -5.65
C TRP A 129 8.49 14.76 -5.53
N LEU A 130 7.35 14.06 -5.68
CA LEU A 130 6.02 14.63 -5.51
C LEU A 130 5.78 15.10 -4.07
N TYR A 131 6.21 14.31 -3.08
CA TYR A 131 6.16 14.66 -1.66
C TYR A 131 6.96 15.93 -1.36
N LYS A 132 8.19 16.04 -1.90
CA LYS A 132 9.04 17.22 -1.73
C LYS A 132 8.42 18.46 -2.36
N ARG A 133 7.70 18.32 -3.48
CA ARG A 133 7.01 19.42 -4.15
C ARG A 133 5.65 19.78 -3.55
N ARG A 134 5.16 19.03 -2.55
CA ARG A 134 3.87 19.26 -1.86
C ARG A 134 2.68 19.34 -2.84
N ILE A 135 2.77 18.65 -3.98
CA ILE A 135 1.69 18.60 -4.97
C ILE A 135 0.76 17.47 -4.56
N PHE A 136 -0.27 17.81 -3.79
CA PHE A 136 -1.32 16.87 -3.43
C PHE A 136 -2.44 16.97 -4.45
N PHE A 137 -2.63 15.91 -5.24
CA PHE A 137 -3.78 15.80 -6.13
C PHE A 137 -5.04 15.57 -5.30
N TYR A 138 -5.64 16.66 -4.83
CA TYR A 138 -6.99 16.65 -4.28
C TYR A 138 -7.99 16.66 -5.45
N PHE A 139 -8.66 15.53 -5.69
CA PHE A 139 -9.70 15.42 -6.72
C PHE A 139 -10.93 16.30 -6.42
N LEU A 140 -11.12 16.73 -5.16
CA LEU A 140 -12.24 17.59 -4.77
C LEU A 140 -11.78 19.04 -4.51
N ARG A 141 -11.37 19.74 -5.56
CA ARG A 141 -11.49 21.21 -5.60
C ARG A 141 -12.60 21.57 -6.59
N ILE A 142 -13.82 21.12 -6.28
CA ILE A 142 -15.03 21.76 -6.81
C ILE A 142 -14.92 23.21 -6.31
N ARG A 143 -14.61 24.12 -7.24
CA ARG A 143 -14.82 25.56 -7.02
C ARG A 143 -16.31 25.71 -6.69
N LEU A 144 -16.63 25.85 -5.42
CA LEU A 144 -17.77 26.64 -5.01
C LEU A 144 -17.38 28.08 -5.30
N THR A 145 -17.63 28.51 -6.53
CA THR A 145 -17.83 29.91 -6.90
C THR A 145 -19.20 29.99 -7.52
#